data_AF-A0A966LT76-F1
#
_entry.id   AF-A0A966LT76-F1
#
_cell.length_a   1.000
_cell.length_b   1.000
_cell.length_c   1.000
_cell.angle_alpha   90.00
_cell.angle_beta   90.00
_cell.angle_gamma   90.00
#
_symmetry.space_group_name_H-M   'P 1'
#
loop_
_entity.id
_entity.type
_entity.pdbx_description
1 polymer ?
#
loop_
_entity_poly.entity_id
_entity_poly.type
_entity_poly.pdbx_seq_one_letter_code
_entity_poly.pdbx_strand_id
1 'polypeptide(L)'
;MTTEITMTYYSRRYYKRYNYRRHSMKTHRKRSPKSTPEFYLVLILVFGAGLHYLGATTEQIIQLSFIAISVIFVFYLLIRFFVNDWFDFRSMFRAWKTRKMKDIDEMSGIQFERYIAKMLKRHNFADIQITEYYDYGVDIIAKKNGVTWGIQTKRYSNQVKADAVRQVYSALKHYKCDRGMVITNNTFTNPAKKLAEENHIILIDRYMLAKKVAGGDI
;
A
#
# COMPACT_ATOMS: atom_id res chain seq x y z
N MET A 1 4.37 -19.07 27.12
CA MET A 1 2.92 -18.89 26.89
C MET A 1 2.54 -17.54 26.26
N THR A 2 3.18 -16.42 26.61
CA THR A 2 2.83 -15.06 26.11
C THR A 2 3.25 -14.77 24.66
N THR A 3 4.34 -15.38 24.16
CA THR A 3 4.86 -15.22 22.79
C THR A 3 3.98 -15.88 21.72
N GLU A 4 3.42 -17.06 21.98
CA GLU A 4 2.53 -17.78 21.04
C GLU A 4 1.19 -17.07 20.82
N ILE A 5 0.61 -16.51 21.89
CA ILE A 5 -0.67 -15.77 21.82
C ILE A 5 -0.50 -14.48 21.00
N THR A 6 0.62 -13.78 21.19
CA THR A 6 0.92 -12.55 20.46
C THR A 6 1.22 -12.84 18.98
N MET A 7 1.87 -13.97 18.67
CA MET A 7 2.13 -14.43 17.30
C MET A 7 0.87 -14.84 16.54
N THR A 8 0.00 -15.61 17.16
CA THR A 8 -1.29 -16.01 16.57
C THR A 8 -2.16 -14.79 16.29
N TYR A 9 -2.08 -13.77 17.15
CA TYR A 9 -2.76 -12.50 16.97
C TYR A 9 -2.19 -11.68 15.80
N TYR A 10 -0.86 -11.53 15.69
CA TYR A 10 -0.24 -10.77 14.60
C TYR A 10 -0.42 -11.45 13.24
N SER A 11 -0.23 -12.77 13.13
CA SER A 11 -0.39 -13.50 11.87
C SER A 11 -1.83 -13.46 11.38
N ARG A 12 -2.81 -13.73 12.26
CA ARG A 12 -4.24 -13.63 11.93
C ARG A 12 -4.64 -12.21 11.55
N ARG A 13 -4.22 -11.18 12.30
CA ARG A 13 -4.55 -9.78 12.00
C ARG A 13 -3.91 -9.30 10.69
N TYR A 14 -2.68 -9.73 10.40
CA TYR A 14 -1.98 -9.42 9.15
C TYR A 14 -2.68 -10.06 7.95
N TYR A 15 -3.01 -11.36 8.02
CA TYR A 15 -3.71 -12.07 6.94
C TYR A 15 -5.14 -11.57 6.70
N LYS A 16 -5.90 -11.30 7.78
CA LYS A 16 -7.27 -10.75 7.68
C LYS A 16 -7.27 -9.37 7.03
N ARG A 17 -6.29 -8.51 7.37
CA ARG A 17 -6.17 -7.16 6.80
C ARG A 17 -5.67 -7.17 5.35
N TYR A 18 -4.82 -8.12 4.97
CA TYR A 18 -4.38 -8.33 3.58
C TYR A 18 -5.56 -8.77 2.68
N ASN A 19 -6.33 -9.78 3.10
CA ASN A 19 -7.47 -10.27 2.32
C ASN A 19 -8.61 -9.23 2.21
N TYR A 20 -8.87 -8.45 3.28
CA TYR A 20 -9.88 -7.39 3.29
C TYR A 20 -9.54 -6.26 2.30
N ARG A 21 -8.30 -5.76 2.28
CA ARG A 21 -7.90 -4.68 1.37
C ARG A 21 -7.93 -5.09 -0.10
N ARG A 22 -7.72 -6.37 -0.41
CA ARG A 22 -7.82 -6.90 -1.78
C ARG A 22 -9.27 -6.93 -2.29
N HIS A 23 -10.25 -7.23 -1.42
CA HIS A 23 -11.68 -7.16 -1.77
C HIS A 23 -12.21 -5.72 -1.82
N SER A 24 -11.74 -4.84 -0.94
CA SER A 24 -12.17 -3.43 -0.88
C SER A 24 -11.70 -2.57 -2.05
N MET A 25 -10.72 -3.02 -2.84
CA MET A 25 -10.23 -2.30 -4.04
C MET A 25 -11.11 -2.48 -5.30
N LYS A 26 -12.29 -3.08 -5.19
CA LYS A 26 -13.38 -2.89 -6.16
C LYS A 26 -14.21 -1.67 -5.75
N THR A 27 -13.63 -0.48 -5.86
CA THR A 27 -14.39 0.75 -5.62
C THR A 27 -15.36 0.95 -6.78
N HIS A 28 -16.64 0.65 -6.57
CA HIS A 28 -17.71 1.27 -7.35
C HIS A 28 -17.55 2.79 -7.20
N ARG A 29 -17.10 3.43 -8.28
CA ARG A 29 -17.11 4.89 -8.40
C ARG A 29 -18.58 5.33 -8.42
N LYS A 30 -19.18 5.56 -7.25
CA LYS A 30 -20.46 6.26 -7.15
C LYS A 30 -20.25 7.62 -7.80
N ARG A 31 -20.92 7.84 -8.94
CA ARG A 31 -20.94 9.15 -9.60
C ARG A 31 -21.71 10.09 -8.68
N SER A 32 -21.06 11.16 -8.23
CA SER A 32 -21.75 12.27 -7.58
C SER A 32 -22.85 12.78 -8.52
N PRO A 33 -24.09 13.01 -8.03
CA PRO A 33 -25.11 13.68 -8.83
C PRO A 33 -24.56 15.02 -9.30
N LYS A 34 -24.68 15.31 -10.59
CA LYS A 34 -24.30 16.61 -11.16
C LYS A 34 -25.46 17.56 -10.90
N SER A 35 -25.30 18.53 -10.01
CA SER A 35 -26.24 19.65 -9.89
C SER A 35 -26.23 20.42 -11.22
N THR A 36 -27.39 20.60 -11.85
CA THR A 36 -27.49 21.37 -13.10
C THR A 36 -27.28 22.87 -12.82
N PRO A 37 -26.72 23.65 -13.78
CA PRO A 37 -26.46 25.08 -13.60
C PRO A 37 -27.71 25.88 -13.23
N GLU A 38 -28.87 25.43 -13.70
CA GLU A 38 -30.20 26.04 -13.49
C GLU A 38 -30.56 26.17 -12.01
N PHE A 39 -30.14 25.22 -11.17
CA PHE A 39 -30.43 25.25 -9.73
C PHE A 39 -29.80 26.46 -9.02
N TYR A 40 -28.60 26.87 -9.44
CA TYR A 40 -27.90 28.01 -8.84
C TYR A 40 -28.54 29.35 -9.22
N LEU A 41 -29.09 29.46 -10.44
CA LEU A 41 -29.80 30.66 -10.89
C LEU A 41 -31.06 30.91 -10.05
N VAL A 42 -31.81 29.85 -9.73
CA VAL A 42 -33.01 29.96 -8.89
C VAL A 42 -32.65 30.43 -7.48
N LEU A 43 -31.58 29.89 -6.88
CA LEU A 43 -31.14 30.31 -5.54
C LEU A 43 -30.69 31.77 -5.49
N ILE A 44 -29.96 32.25 -6.51
CA ILE A 44 -29.53 33.65 -6.61
C ILE A 44 -30.75 34.59 -6.72
N LEU A 45 -31.73 34.22 -7.55
CA LEU A 45 -32.97 35.00 -7.72
C LEU A 45 -33.83 35.04 -6.45
N VAL A 46 -33.99 33.90 -5.77
CA VAL A 46 -34.75 33.80 -4.51
C VAL A 46 -34.05 34.58 -3.39
N PHE A 47 -32.71 34.50 -3.31
CA PHE A 47 -31.92 35.25 -2.33
C PHE A 47 -31.99 36.77 -2.57
N GLY A 48 -31.85 37.21 -3.82
CA GLY A 48 -32.00 38.63 -4.19
C GLY A 48 -33.40 39.17 -3.89
N ALA A 49 -34.45 38.41 -4.22
CA ALA A 49 -35.83 38.77 -3.92
C ALA A 49 -36.11 38.83 -2.40
N GLY A 50 -35.54 37.90 -1.62
CA GLY A 50 -35.66 37.90 -0.16
C GLY A 50 -34.98 39.11 0.51
N LEU A 51 -33.81 39.53 0.02
CA LEU A 51 -33.14 40.74 0.50
C LEU A 51 -33.94 42.01 0.17
N HIS A 52 -34.50 42.08 -1.05
CA HIS A 52 -35.35 43.20 -1.46
C HIS A 52 -36.62 43.29 -0.61
N TYR A 53 -37.25 42.16 -0.28
CA TYR A 53 -38.42 42.08 0.62
C TYR A 53 -38.11 42.58 2.04
N LEU A 54 -36.85 42.46 2.49
CA LEU A 54 -36.37 42.94 3.79
C LEU A 54 -35.93 44.42 3.78
N GLY A 55 -36.15 45.14 2.67
CA GLY A 55 -35.84 46.57 2.55
C GLY A 55 -34.37 46.89 2.19
N ALA A 56 -33.59 45.89 1.77
CA ALA A 56 -32.23 46.14 1.28
C ALA A 56 -32.28 46.88 -0.07
N THR A 57 -31.43 47.90 -0.22
CA THR A 57 -31.32 48.65 -1.47
C THR A 57 -30.67 47.81 -2.57
N THR A 58 -31.04 48.05 -3.83
CA THR A 58 -30.49 47.33 -4.99
C THR A 58 -28.97 47.37 -5.04
N GLU A 59 -28.36 48.51 -4.66
CA GLU A 59 -26.91 48.70 -4.58
C GLU A 59 -26.26 47.73 -3.57
N GLN A 60 -26.86 47.56 -2.39
CA GLN A 60 -26.36 46.63 -1.37
C GLN A 60 -26.47 45.18 -1.83
N ILE A 61 -27.56 44.83 -2.53
CA ILE A 61 -27.75 43.47 -3.07
C ILE A 61 -26.67 43.15 -4.12
N ILE A 62 -26.37 44.10 -5.00
CA ILE A 62 -25.33 43.96 -6.03
C ILE A 62 -23.95 43.77 -5.36
N GLN A 63 -23.59 44.63 -4.40
CA GLN A 63 -22.31 44.55 -3.71
C GLN A 63 -22.10 43.22 -2.97
N LEU A 64 -23.11 42.75 -2.22
CA LEU A 64 -23.03 41.47 -1.51
C LEU A 64 -22.91 40.27 -2.46
N SER A 65 -23.56 40.34 -3.63
CA SER A 65 -23.46 39.30 -4.65
C SER A 65 -22.05 39.18 -5.24
N PHE A 66 -21.39 40.31 -5.53
CA PHE A 66 -19.99 40.31 -5.99
C PHE A 66 -19.02 39.73 -4.95
N ILE A 67 -19.22 40.07 -3.66
CA ILE A 67 -18.41 39.51 -2.57
C ILE A 67 -18.62 38.00 -2.46
N ALA A 68 -19.87 37.52 -2.52
CA ALA A 68 -20.16 36.09 -2.45
C ALA A 68 -19.51 35.31 -3.61
N ILE A 69 -19.60 35.84 -4.84
CA ILE A 69 -18.99 35.22 -6.04
C ILE A 69 -17.47 35.15 -5.92
N SER A 70 -16.84 36.25 -5.48
CA SER A 70 -15.38 36.29 -5.33
C SER A 70 -14.88 35.32 -4.25
N VAL A 71 -15.60 35.16 -3.14
CA VAL A 71 -15.29 34.16 -2.10
C VAL A 71 -15.40 32.74 -2.67
N ILE A 72 -16.47 32.43 -3.39
CA ILE A 72 -16.66 31.10 -4.03
C ILE A 72 -15.55 30.83 -5.05
N PHE A 73 -15.17 31.84 -5.83
CA PHE A 73 -14.09 31.72 -6.81
C PHE A 73 -12.74 31.43 -6.16
N VAL A 74 -12.39 32.18 -5.11
CA VAL A 74 -11.16 31.93 -4.33
C VAL A 74 -11.18 30.52 -3.71
N PHE A 75 -12.30 30.10 -3.15
CA PHE A 75 -12.45 28.76 -2.58
C PHE A 75 -12.32 27.65 -3.64
N TYR A 76 -12.88 27.86 -4.83
CA TYR A 76 -12.68 26.96 -5.98
C TYR A 76 -11.22 26.87 -6.39
N LEU A 77 -10.49 27.99 -6.45
CA LEU A 77 -9.06 28.01 -6.77
C LEU A 77 -8.23 27.27 -5.71
N LEU A 78 -8.53 27.47 -4.42
CA LEU A 78 -7.87 26.75 -3.34
C LEU A 78 -8.13 25.24 -3.42
N ILE A 79 -9.38 24.82 -3.59
CA ILE A 79 -9.70 23.39 -3.77
C ILE A 79 -8.96 22.84 -4.98
N ARG A 80 -8.99 23.54 -6.12
CA ARG A 80 -8.31 23.11 -7.33
C ARG A 80 -6.81 22.97 -7.13
N PHE A 81 -6.17 23.93 -6.45
CA PHE A 81 -4.75 23.88 -6.10
C PHE A 81 -4.44 22.66 -5.23
N PHE A 82 -5.16 22.50 -4.12
CA PHE A 82 -4.98 21.35 -3.22
C PHE A 82 -5.30 20.00 -3.89
N VAL A 83 -6.31 19.92 -4.75
CA VAL A 83 -6.68 18.68 -5.46
C VAL A 83 -5.66 18.35 -6.55
N ASN A 84 -5.21 19.33 -7.34
CA ASN A 84 -4.25 19.11 -8.41
C ASN A 84 -2.86 18.76 -7.86
N ASP A 85 -2.36 19.51 -6.88
CA ASP A 85 -1.07 19.21 -6.24
C ASP A 85 -1.11 17.83 -5.55
N TRP A 86 -2.22 17.49 -4.90
CA TRP A 86 -2.44 16.16 -4.35
C TRP A 86 -2.54 15.07 -5.42
N PHE A 87 -3.13 15.38 -6.58
CA PHE A 87 -3.28 14.43 -7.69
C PHE A 87 -1.96 14.17 -8.40
N ASP A 88 -1.16 15.20 -8.63
CA ASP A 88 0.16 15.13 -9.25
C ASP A 88 1.17 14.44 -8.33
N PHE A 89 1.11 14.73 -7.02
CA PHE A 89 1.87 13.96 -6.04
C PHE A 89 1.50 12.46 -6.09
N ARG A 90 0.20 12.14 -6.17
CA ARG A 90 -0.26 10.74 -6.30
C ARG A 90 0.15 10.08 -7.62
N SER A 91 0.20 10.82 -8.73
CA SER A 91 0.60 10.28 -10.04
C SER A 91 2.11 9.99 -10.06
N MET A 92 2.92 10.91 -9.53
CA MET A 92 4.36 10.76 -9.38
C MET A 92 4.72 9.60 -8.44
N PHE A 93 4.06 9.49 -7.29
CA PHE A 93 4.31 8.39 -6.34
C PHE A 93 3.92 7.02 -6.93
N ARG A 94 2.84 6.97 -7.73
CA ARG A 94 2.47 5.77 -8.48
C ARG A 94 3.51 5.43 -9.54
N ALA A 95 3.95 6.40 -10.34
CA ALA A 95 4.96 6.23 -11.39
C ALA A 95 6.31 5.75 -10.82
N TRP A 96 6.74 6.34 -9.70
CA TRP A 96 7.94 5.90 -8.99
C TRP A 96 7.84 4.45 -8.52
N LYS A 97 6.68 4.08 -7.96
CA LYS A 97 6.42 2.70 -7.52
C LYS A 97 6.44 1.70 -8.67
N THR A 98 5.89 2.06 -9.84
CA THR A 98 5.96 1.21 -11.04
C THR A 98 7.38 1.10 -11.60
N ARG A 99 8.13 2.21 -11.68
CA ARG A 99 9.53 2.18 -12.13
C ARG A 99 10.40 1.30 -11.25
N LYS A 100 10.35 1.49 -9.93
CA LYS A 100 11.11 0.65 -8.99
C LYS A 100 10.78 -0.84 -9.11
N MET A 101 9.51 -1.19 -9.34
CA MET A 101 9.14 -2.59 -9.52
C MET A 101 9.60 -3.14 -10.87
N LYS A 102 9.65 -2.32 -11.91
CA LYS A 102 10.23 -2.69 -13.20
C LYS A 102 11.72 -2.97 -13.06
N ASP A 103 12.46 -2.11 -12.36
CA ASP A 103 13.89 -2.33 -12.08
C ASP A 103 14.10 -3.67 -11.35
N ILE A 104 13.23 -4.01 -10.38
CA ILE A 104 13.25 -5.30 -9.67
C ILE A 104 12.99 -6.49 -10.62
N ASP A 105 12.12 -6.33 -11.61
CA ASP A 105 11.79 -7.41 -12.56
C ASP A 105 12.94 -7.70 -13.53
N GLU A 106 13.79 -6.70 -13.81
CA GLU A 106 14.97 -6.82 -14.66
C GLU A 106 16.20 -7.39 -13.93
N MET A 107 16.15 -7.51 -12.59
CA MET A 107 17.24 -8.07 -11.79
C MET A 107 17.42 -9.58 -11.98
N SER A 108 18.68 -10.02 -11.98
CA SER A 108 19.01 -11.43 -11.80
C SER A 108 18.55 -11.95 -10.42
N GLY A 109 18.49 -13.28 -10.24
CA GLY A 109 18.12 -13.87 -8.94
C GLY A 109 19.02 -13.38 -7.81
N ILE A 110 20.34 -13.41 -8.04
CA ILE A 110 21.36 -12.96 -7.08
C ILE A 110 21.25 -11.45 -6.79
N GLN A 111 20.97 -10.65 -7.82
CA GLN A 111 20.75 -9.21 -7.63
C GLN A 111 19.51 -8.95 -6.77
N PHE A 112 18.43 -9.70 -7.00
CA PHE A 112 17.21 -9.59 -6.22
C PHE A 112 17.43 -9.96 -4.76
N GLU A 113 18.15 -11.05 -4.49
CA GLU A 113 18.49 -11.48 -3.14
C GLU A 113 19.29 -10.40 -2.38
N ARG A 114 20.36 -9.88 -2.99
CA ARG A 114 21.14 -8.76 -2.44
C ARG A 114 20.28 -7.50 -2.24
N TYR A 115 19.35 -7.24 -3.14
CA TYR A 115 18.41 -6.13 -3.02
C TYR A 115 17.48 -6.30 -1.80
N ILE A 116 16.96 -7.51 -1.59
CA ILE A 116 16.13 -7.84 -0.42
C ILE A 116 16.94 -7.70 0.86
N ALA A 117 18.18 -8.19 0.92
CA ALA A 117 19.06 -8.00 2.08
C ALA A 117 19.24 -6.51 2.44
N LYS A 118 19.49 -5.66 1.44
CA LYS A 118 19.57 -4.19 1.62
C LYS A 118 18.24 -3.58 2.05
N MET A 119 17.11 -4.11 1.58
CA MET A 119 15.78 -3.68 2.03
C MET A 119 15.58 -4.04 3.50
N LEU A 120 15.87 -5.27 3.91
CA LEU A 120 15.74 -5.73 5.30
C LEU A 120 16.59 -4.87 6.25
N LYS A 121 17.82 -4.53 5.85
CA LYS A 121 18.69 -3.62 6.63
C LYS A 121 18.03 -2.27 6.90
N ARG A 122 17.37 -1.67 5.89
CA ARG A 122 16.61 -0.41 6.02
C ARG A 122 15.36 -0.54 6.90
N HIS A 123 14.90 -1.77 7.13
CA HIS A 123 13.76 -2.11 7.97
C HIS A 123 14.17 -2.63 9.35
N ASN A 124 15.35 -2.24 9.82
CA ASN A 124 15.91 -2.54 11.14
C ASN A 124 16.09 -4.04 11.42
N PHE A 125 16.33 -4.84 10.36
CA PHE A 125 16.91 -6.16 10.55
C PHE A 125 18.43 -6.03 10.77
N ALA A 126 18.95 -6.78 11.73
CA ALA A 126 20.35 -6.94 12.09
C ALA A 126 20.85 -8.34 11.69
N ASP A 127 22.16 -8.58 11.82
CA ASP A 127 22.81 -9.87 11.54
C ASP A 127 22.39 -10.49 10.20
N ILE A 128 22.35 -9.66 9.15
CA ILE A 128 21.89 -10.09 7.83
C ILE A 128 23.01 -10.86 7.14
N GLN A 129 22.79 -12.15 6.95
CA GLN A 129 23.67 -13.06 6.24
C GLN A 129 22.97 -13.58 5.00
N ILE A 130 23.61 -13.43 3.84
CA ILE A 130 23.24 -14.16 2.63
C ILE A 130 23.87 -15.55 2.74
N THR A 131 23.08 -16.59 2.55
CA THR A 131 23.56 -17.98 2.53
C THR A 131 24.18 -18.29 1.17
N GLU A 132 25.08 -19.25 1.13
CA GLU A 132 25.65 -19.69 -0.13
C GLU A 132 24.61 -20.41 -1.00
N TYR A 133 24.84 -20.36 -2.30
CA TYR A 133 23.95 -20.91 -3.31
C TYR A 133 23.79 -22.42 -3.08
N TYR A 134 22.53 -22.90 -3.03
CA TYR A 134 22.08 -24.31 -2.88
C TYR A 134 21.68 -24.82 -1.48
N ASP A 135 21.74 -24.00 -0.44
CA ASP A 135 21.65 -24.57 0.91
C ASP A 135 20.22 -24.53 1.48
N TYR A 136 19.48 -25.62 1.22
CA TYR A 136 18.18 -26.00 1.81
C TYR A 136 16.97 -25.06 1.59
N GLY A 137 17.13 -23.96 0.84
CA GLY A 137 16.03 -23.07 0.46
C GLY A 137 15.73 -21.93 1.46
N VAL A 138 16.77 -21.45 2.13
CA VAL A 138 16.81 -20.13 2.78
C VAL A 138 17.95 -19.37 2.13
N ASP A 139 17.67 -18.21 1.54
CA ASP A 139 18.68 -17.38 0.85
C ASP A 139 19.28 -16.32 1.80
N ILE A 140 18.52 -15.91 2.82
CA ILE A 140 18.90 -14.87 3.76
C ILE A 140 18.50 -15.27 5.18
N ILE A 141 19.43 -15.14 6.12
CA ILE A 141 19.18 -15.20 7.56
C ILE A 141 19.30 -13.78 8.11
N ALA A 142 18.36 -13.36 8.95
CA ALA A 142 18.39 -12.04 9.55
C ALA A 142 17.70 -12.02 10.92
N LYS A 143 18.08 -11.10 11.80
CA LYS A 143 17.45 -10.93 13.12
C LYS A 143 16.69 -9.62 13.23
N LYS A 144 15.54 -9.64 13.90
CA LYS A 144 14.79 -8.42 14.24
C LYS A 144 14.03 -8.65 15.53
N ASN A 145 14.18 -7.72 16.49
CA ASN A 145 13.49 -7.76 17.79
C ASN A 145 13.66 -9.10 18.53
N GLY A 146 14.88 -9.65 18.54
CA GLY A 146 15.18 -10.94 19.17
C GLY A 146 14.67 -12.18 18.43
N VAL A 147 14.11 -12.02 17.22
CA VAL A 147 13.61 -13.12 16.38
C VAL A 147 14.54 -13.32 15.19
N THR A 148 14.99 -14.55 14.97
CA THR A 148 15.79 -14.97 13.82
C THR A 148 14.90 -15.46 12.69
N TRP A 149 15.11 -14.95 11.48
CA TRP A 149 14.29 -15.20 10.30
C TRP A 149 15.08 -15.96 9.24
N GLY A 150 14.50 -17.05 8.75
CA GLY A 150 14.90 -17.71 7.50
C GLY A 150 14.07 -17.17 6.35
N ILE A 151 14.71 -16.59 5.35
CA ILE A 151 14.05 -15.85 4.28
C ILE A 151 14.46 -16.44 2.93
N GLN A 152 13.48 -16.92 2.15
CA GLN A 152 13.68 -17.26 0.75
C GLN A 152 13.23 -16.11 -0.14
N THR A 153 14.03 -15.80 -1.13
CA THR A 153 13.72 -14.88 -2.21
C THR A 153 13.44 -15.64 -3.49
N LYS A 154 12.38 -15.27 -4.21
CA LYS A 154 12.05 -15.86 -5.52
C LYS A 154 11.73 -14.73 -6.50
N ARG A 155 12.68 -14.37 -7.35
CA ARG A 155 12.43 -13.50 -8.51
C ARG A 155 12.02 -14.38 -9.68
N TYR A 156 10.75 -14.37 -10.10
CA TYR A 156 10.21 -15.23 -11.17
C TYR A 156 9.24 -14.49 -12.09
N SER A 157 9.12 -14.95 -13.33
CA SER A 157 8.11 -14.50 -14.31
C SER A 157 6.71 -15.04 -13.99
N ASN A 158 6.64 -16.22 -13.36
CA ASN A 158 5.40 -16.90 -13.01
C ASN A 158 5.09 -16.83 -11.51
N GLN A 159 3.87 -17.22 -11.15
CA GLN A 159 3.47 -17.31 -9.74
C GLN A 159 4.35 -18.29 -8.97
N VAL A 160 4.65 -17.93 -7.72
CA VAL A 160 5.43 -18.78 -6.80
C VAL A 160 4.55 -19.90 -6.24
N LYS A 161 5.02 -21.13 -6.41
CA LYS A 161 4.33 -22.37 -5.99
C LYS A 161 4.60 -22.68 -4.52
N ALA A 162 3.85 -23.64 -3.97
CA ALA A 162 3.95 -24.08 -2.58
C ALA A 162 5.33 -24.66 -2.21
N ASP A 163 6.10 -25.09 -3.20
CA ASP A 163 7.46 -25.61 -3.02
C ASP A 163 8.39 -24.62 -2.31
N ALA A 164 8.32 -23.33 -2.66
CA ALA A 164 9.12 -22.29 -2.00
C ALA A 164 8.79 -22.15 -0.51
N VAL A 165 7.56 -22.45 -0.11
CA VAL A 165 7.14 -22.43 1.31
C VAL A 165 7.66 -23.67 2.03
N ARG A 166 7.62 -24.85 1.38
CA ARG A 166 8.18 -26.10 1.93
C ARG A 166 9.68 -25.99 2.17
N GLN A 167 10.40 -25.43 1.21
CA GLN A 167 11.84 -25.15 1.28
C GLN A 167 12.18 -24.36 2.55
N VAL A 168 11.56 -23.19 2.74
CA VAL A 168 11.78 -22.37 3.94
C VAL A 168 11.41 -23.13 5.20
N TYR A 169 10.22 -23.73 5.25
CA TYR A 169 9.73 -24.43 6.43
C TYR A 169 10.69 -25.53 6.90
N SER A 170 11.15 -26.38 5.97
CA SER A 170 12.10 -27.45 6.26
C SER A 170 13.46 -26.91 6.74
N ALA A 171 13.91 -25.78 6.17
CA ALA A 171 15.19 -25.17 6.49
C ALA A 171 15.22 -24.42 7.82
N LEU A 172 14.07 -23.98 8.37
CA LEU A 172 14.04 -23.20 9.62
C LEU A 172 14.74 -23.92 10.77
N LYS A 173 14.48 -25.22 10.93
CA LYS A 173 15.10 -26.03 11.99
C LYS A 173 16.60 -26.18 11.78
N HIS A 174 17.04 -26.37 10.54
CA HIS A 174 18.45 -26.51 10.19
C HIS A 174 19.25 -25.25 10.56
N TYR A 175 18.73 -24.09 10.19
CA TYR A 175 19.36 -22.80 10.47
C TYR A 175 19.05 -22.21 11.85
N LYS A 176 18.31 -22.93 12.70
CA LYS A 176 17.85 -22.47 14.02
C LYS A 176 17.10 -21.12 13.94
N CYS A 177 16.31 -20.94 12.89
CA CYS A 177 15.48 -19.76 12.70
C CYS A 177 14.16 -19.91 13.45
N ASP A 178 13.71 -18.85 14.10
CA ASP A 178 12.44 -18.80 14.83
C ASP A 178 11.24 -18.65 13.88
N ARG A 179 11.44 -17.98 12.74
CA ARG A 179 10.36 -17.68 11.78
C ARG A 179 10.82 -17.77 10.34
N GLY A 180 9.87 -18.01 9.44
CA GLY A 180 10.10 -18.07 8.00
C GLY A 180 9.41 -16.97 7.22
N MET A 181 10.03 -16.57 6.10
CA MET A 181 9.46 -15.62 5.15
C MET A 181 9.80 -16.00 3.71
N VAL A 182 8.85 -15.82 2.79
CA VAL A 182 9.09 -15.91 1.34
C VAL A 182 8.78 -14.57 0.70
N ILE A 183 9.76 -14.03 -0.04
CA ILE A 183 9.66 -12.72 -0.70
C ILE A 183 9.79 -12.90 -2.21
N THR A 184 8.90 -12.28 -2.99
CA THR A 184 8.90 -12.39 -4.45
C THR A 184 8.49 -11.11 -5.15
N ASN A 185 8.98 -10.92 -6.38
CA ASN A 185 8.50 -9.89 -7.31
C ASN A 185 7.15 -10.24 -7.96
N ASN A 186 6.62 -11.45 -7.72
CA ASN A 186 5.39 -11.96 -8.33
C ASN A 186 4.31 -12.24 -7.26
N THR A 187 3.31 -13.05 -7.60
CA THR A 187 2.23 -13.47 -6.71
C THR A 187 2.36 -14.94 -6.35
N PHE A 188 1.74 -15.34 -5.24
CA PHE A 188 1.71 -16.73 -4.79
C PHE A 188 0.45 -17.46 -5.30
N THR A 189 0.59 -18.75 -5.60
CA THR A 189 -0.56 -19.62 -5.87
C THR A 189 -1.41 -19.81 -4.60
N ASN A 190 -2.68 -20.19 -4.74
CA ASN A 190 -3.54 -20.46 -3.58
C ASN A 190 -3.01 -21.60 -2.68
N PRO A 191 -2.47 -22.71 -3.23
CA PRO A 191 -1.81 -23.73 -2.40
C PRO A 191 -0.63 -23.18 -1.60
N ALA A 192 0.19 -22.29 -2.18
CA ALA A 192 1.31 -21.68 -1.46
C ALA A 192 0.83 -20.82 -0.28
N LYS A 193 -0.24 -20.04 -0.48
CA LYS A 193 -0.83 -19.21 0.58
C LYS A 193 -1.41 -20.05 1.72
N LYS A 194 -2.10 -21.15 1.39
CA LYS A 194 -2.68 -22.06 2.38
C LYS A 194 -1.59 -22.72 3.21
N LEU A 195 -0.56 -23.25 2.55
CA LEU A 195 0.58 -23.88 3.22
C LEU A 195 1.35 -22.90 4.10
N ALA A 196 1.53 -21.65 3.65
CA ALA A 196 2.20 -20.63 4.43
C ALA A 196 1.41 -20.25 5.69
N GLU A 197 0.09 -20.21 5.60
CA GLU A 197 -0.79 -19.95 6.75
C GLU A 197 -0.70 -21.08 7.79
N GLU A 198 -0.76 -22.34 7.34
CA GLU A 198 -0.65 -23.54 8.19
C GLU A 198 0.69 -23.63 8.92
N ASN A 199 1.78 -23.17 8.28
CA ASN A 199 3.13 -23.26 8.81
C ASN A 199 3.67 -21.92 9.35
N HIS A 200 2.80 -20.92 9.50
CA HIS A 200 3.15 -19.58 10.00
C HIS A 200 4.31 -18.89 9.25
N ILE A 201 4.41 -19.13 7.93
CA ILE A 201 5.38 -18.50 7.04
C ILE A 201 4.82 -17.19 6.49
N ILE A 202 5.59 -16.10 6.59
CA ILE A 202 5.17 -14.80 6.06
C ILE A 202 5.39 -14.74 4.55
N LEU A 203 4.38 -14.29 3.81
CA LEU A 203 4.48 -14.05 2.37
C LEU A 203 4.53 -12.56 2.05
N ILE A 204 5.56 -12.13 1.32
CA ILE A 204 5.68 -10.79 0.74
C ILE A 204 5.62 -10.93 -0.78
N ASP A 205 4.45 -10.67 -1.33
CA ASP A 205 4.21 -10.65 -2.78
C ASP A 205 4.61 -9.32 -3.42
N ARG A 206 4.49 -9.24 -4.75
CA ARG A 206 4.74 -8.02 -5.55
C ARG A 206 4.13 -6.76 -4.96
N TYR A 207 2.86 -6.82 -4.57
CA TYR A 207 2.13 -5.65 -4.10
C TYR A 207 2.62 -5.19 -2.73
N MET A 208 2.92 -6.14 -1.85
CA MET A 208 3.48 -5.87 -0.54
C MET A 208 4.93 -5.39 -0.66
N LEU A 209 5.76 -6.06 -1.46
CA LEU A 209 7.15 -5.67 -1.74
C LEU A 209 7.20 -4.22 -2.22
N ALA A 210 6.36 -3.86 -3.19
CA ALA A 210 6.29 -2.50 -3.71
C ALA A 210 5.91 -1.46 -2.65
N LYS A 211 5.21 -1.85 -1.57
CA LYS A 211 4.94 -0.96 -0.42
C LYS A 211 6.11 -0.90 0.55
N LYS A 212 6.77 -2.03 0.83
CA LYS A 212 7.91 -2.07 1.75
C LYS A 212 9.11 -1.29 1.19
N VAL A 213 9.32 -1.39 -0.11
CA VAL A 213 10.32 -0.60 -0.85
C VAL A 213 9.98 0.90 -0.86
N ALA A 214 8.70 1.24 -0.70
CA ALA A 214 8.20 2.61 -0.57
C ALA A 214 8.31 3.20 0.85
N GLY A 215 8.91 2.47 1.80
CA GLY A 215 9.05 2.89 3.19
C GLY A 215 7.97 2.38 4.14
N GLY A 216 7.13 1.43 3.73
CA GLY A 216 6.20 0.77 4.67
C GLY A 216 6.91 -0.28 5.53
N ASP A 217 6.73 -0.25 6.85
CA ASP A 217 7.40 -1.16 7.80
C ASP A 217 7.24 -2.64 7.46
N ILE A 218 8.29 -3.45 7.60
CA ILE A 218 8.27 -4.92 7.47
C ILE A 218 7.91 -5.59 8.79
#